data_AF-A0A970I668-F1
#
_entry.id   AF-A0A970I668-F1
#
_cell.length_a   1.000
_cell.length_b   1.000
_cell.length_c   1.000
_cell.angle_alpha   90.00
_cell.angle_beta   90.00
_cell.angle_gamma   90.00
#
_symmetry.space_group_name_H-M   'P 1'
#
loop_
_entity.id
_entity.type
_entity.pdbx_description
1 polymer ?
#
loop_
_entity_poly.entity_id
_entity_poly.type
_entity_poly.pdbx_seq_one_letter_code
_entity_poly.pdbx_strand_id
1 'polypeptide(L)'
;MDFLEGFLLGPIWSDTEYETRRHTGFYWLIGWLALACYSYMQLNRTFLQQWILLPTWAPVLLFFLLLLLSPFACRYYYRVNLLVKLLILAVQVLKFLLAFLAFFQRLLPIYSFEPDQLPQLLLDYVNKTVTQATETFTAMGQAVGMMVGIIAGGLQVVLTFAGVLLAATLAPALFLYAAQLLQRGVDLFVHRTLLQNIDL
;
A
#
# COMPACT_ATOMS: atom_id res chain seq x y z
N MET A 1 11.52 -19.37 -13.55
CA MET A 1 10.56 -19.38 -12.42
C MET A 1 10.02 -17.96 -12.31
N ASP A 2 8.70 -17.77 -12.30
CA ASP A 2 8.13 -16.44 -12.50
C ASP A 2 8.33 -15.54 -11.26
N PHE A 3 8.74 -14.29 -11.50
CA PHE A 3 8.95 -13.24 -10.49
C PHE A 3 7.81 -13.14 -9.46
N LEU A 4 6.56 -13.33 -9.91
CA LEU A 4 5.38 -13.29 -9.05
C LEU A 4 5.36 -14.42 -8.01
N GLU A 5 5.85 -15.61 -8.36
CA GLU A 5 5.94 -16.73 -7.42
C GLU A 5 6.95 -16.40 -6.31
N GLY A 6 8.12 -15.87 -6.68
CA GLY A 6 9.13 -15.45 -5.70
C GLY A 6 8.67 -14.31 -4.80
N PHE A 7 7.88 -13.38 -5.34
CA PHE A 7 7.27 -12.31 -4.58
C PHE A 7 6.26 -12.81 -3.54
N LEU A 8 5.45 -13.80 -3.89
CA LEU A 8 4.41 -14.35 -3.01
C LEU A 8 4.98 -15.32 -1.96
N LEU A 9 5.89 -16.20 -2.37
CA LEU A 9 6.48 -17.23 -1.51
C LEU A 9 7.57 -16.68 -0.60
N GLY A 10 8.28 -15.63 -1.04
CA GLY A 10 9.43 -15.07 -0.34
C GLY A 10 10.74 -15.78 -0.71
N PRO A 11 11.89 -15.14 -0.40
CA PRO A 11 13.20 -15.57 -0.91
C PRO A 11 13.66 -16.94 -0.37
N ILE A 12 13.20 -17.35 0.81
CA ILE A 12 13.61 -18.61 1.45
C ILE A 12 13.05 -19.83 0.73
N TRP A 13 11.87 -19.67 0.12
CA TRP A 13 11.11 -20.73 -0.53
C TRP A 13 11.13 -20.63 -2.05
N SER A 14 11.78 -19.61 -2.60
CA SER A 14 11.84 -19.30 -4.04
C SER A 14 13.25 -19.48 -4.57
N ASP A 15 13.36 -19.78 -5.86
CA ASP A 15 14.63 -19.91 -6.57
C ASP A 15 15.44 -18.60 -6.61
N THR A 16 16.74 -18.75 -6.83
CA THR A 16 17.81 -17.73 -6.73
C THR A 16 17.62 -16.48 -7.60
N GLU A 17 16.81 -16.54 -8.66
CA GLU A 17 16.55 -15.39 -9.56
C GLU A 17 15.79 -14.25 -8.87
N TYR A 18 14.91 -14.53 -7.91
CA TYR A 18 14.16 -13.48 -7.20
C TYR A 18 15.06 -12.65 -6.25
N GLU A 19 16.09 -13.28 -5.68
CA GLU A 19 17.00 -12.62 -4.75
C GLU A 19 17.98 -11.66 -5.45
N THR A 20 18.28 -11.91 -6.72
CA THR A 20 19.34 -11.20 -7.46
C THR A 20 18.88 -9.91 -8.15
N ARG A 21 17.58 -9.68 -8.34
CA ARG A 21 17.06 -8.48 -9.04
C ARG A 21 16.31 -7.52 -8.11
N ARG A 22 16.54 -6.22 -8.32
CA ARG A 22 15.79 -5.16 -7.62
C ARG A 22 14.45 -4.94 -8.32
N HIS A 23 13.35 -5.09 -7.57
CA HIS A 23 11.99 -5.01 -8.10
C HIS A 23 11.22 -3.78 -7.59
N THR A 24 11.90 -2.64 -7.48
CA THR A 24 11.32 -1.40 -6.94
C THR A 24 10.11 -0.90 -7.74
N GLY A 25 10.12 -1.07 -9.06
CA GLY A 25 8.99 -0.67 -9.92
C GLY A 25 7.68 -1.42 -9.62
N PHE A 26 7.76 -2.66 -9.14
CA PHE A 26 6.57 -3.44 -8.80
C PHE A 26 5.87 -2.92 -7.53
N TYR A 27 6.64 -2.47 -6.53
CA TYR A 27 6.09 -1.81 -5.35
C TYR A 27 5.37 -0.50 -5.71
N TRP A 28 5.93 0.27 -6.64
CA TRP A 28 5.28 1.47 -7.16
C TRP A 28 3.95 1.14 -7.86
N LEU A 29 3.94 0.11 -8.71
CA LEU A 29 2.72 -0.34 -9.38
C LEU A 29 1.64 -0.76 -8.36
N ILE A 30 2.03 -1.52 -7.32
CA ILE A 30 1.09 -1.90 -6.26
C ILE A 30 0.61 -0.68 -5.47
N GLY A 31 1.48 0.30 -5.22
CA GLY A 31 1.07 1.55 -4.57
C GLY A 31 0.01 2.31 -5.36
N TRP A 32 0.17 2.41 -6.68
CA TRP A 32 -0.84 2.98 -7.57
C TRP A 32 -2.13 2.18 -7.62
N LEU A 33 -2.05 0.84 -7.70
CA LEU A 33 -3.23 -0.02 -7.64
C LEU A 33 -3.97 0.13 -6.30
N ALA A 34 -3.25 0.21 -5.20
CA ALA A 34 -3.82 0.42 -3.88
C ALA A 34 -4.50 1.80 -3.78
N LEU A 35 -3.90 2.86 -4.35
CA LEU A 35 -4.51 4.18 -4.42
C LEU A 35 -5.78 4.21 -5.29
N ALA A 36 -5.75 3.53 -6.44
CA ALA A 36 -6.90 3.39 -7.33
C ALA A 36 -8.02 2.61 -6.63
N CYS A 37 -7.67 1.51 -5.95
CA CYS A 37 -8.61 0.74 -5.14
C CYS A 37 -9.22 1.63 -4.05
N TYR A 38 -8.40 2.29 -3.23
CA TYR A 38 -8.85 3.19 -2.17
C TYR A 38 -9.79 4.30 -2.68
N SER A 39 -9.43 4.96 -3.78
CA SER A 39 -10.26 5.98 -4.42
C SER A 39 -11.61 5.39 -4.87
N TYR A 40 -11.59 4.21 -5.48
CA TYR A 40 -12.81 3.49 -5.83
C TYR A 40 -13.66 3.12 -4.61
N MET A 41 -13.04 2.74 -3.49
CA MET A 41 -13.74 2.46 -2.22
C MET A 41 -14.46 3.70 -1.69
N GLN A 42 -13.83 4.88 -1.79
CA GLN A 42 -14.42 6.15 -1.35
C GLN A 42 -15.61 6.58 -2.20
N LEU A 43 -15.56 6.33 -3.51
CA LEU A 43 -16.65 6.65 -4.45
C LEU A 43 -17.83 5.67 -4.34
N ASN A 44 -17.58 4.39 -4.06
CA ASN A 44 -18.60 3.34 -3.99
C ASN A 44 -18.73 2.75 -2.59
N ARG A 45 -19.13 3.56 -1.61
CA ARG A 45 -19.25 3.14 -0.20
C ARG A 45 -20.19 1.94 0.02
N THR A 46 -21.20 1.76 -0.83
CA THR A 46 -22.18 0.65 -0.75
C THR A 46 -21.57 -0.71 -1.09
N PHE A 47 -20.65 -0.78 -2.06
CA PHE A 47 -20.02 -2.03 -2.49
C PHE A 47 -19.19 -2.68 -1.35
N LEU A 48 -18.67 -1.85 -0.44
CA LEU A 48 -17.73 -2.27 0.59
C LEU A 48 -18.26 -2.23 2.01
N GLN A 49 -19.49 -1.77 2.23
CA GLN A 49 -20.14 -1.91 3.54
C GLN A 49 -20.02 -3.35 4.04
N GLN A 50 -20.22 -4.36 3.20
CA GLN A 50 -20.12 -5.77 3.60
C GLN A 50 -18.73 -6.19 4.10
N TRP A 51 -17.65 -5.65 3.52
CA TRP A 51 -16.27 -5.99 3.89
C TRP A 51 -15.71 -5.10 5.01
N ILE A 52 -16.22 -3.87 5.13
CA ILE A 52 -15.89 -2.92 6.20
C ILE A 52 -16.69 -3.22 7.48
N LEU A 53 -17.84 -3.90 7.37
CA LEU A 53 -18.64 -4.38 8.52
C LEU A 53 -17.94 -5.49 9.31
N LEU A 54 -16.95 -6.17 8.72
CA LEU A 54 -16.13 -7.11 9.49
C LEU A 54 -15.43 -6.36 10.63
N PRO A 55 -15.37 -6.93 11.84
CA PRO A 55 -14.64 -6.33 12.94
C PRO A 55 -13.19 -6.07 12.52
N THR A 56 -12.65 -4.91 12.88
CA THR A 56 -11.30 -4.47 12.46
C THR A 56 -10.17 -5.43 12.85
N TRP A 57 -10.40 -6.29 13.84
CA TRP A 57 -9.48 -7.33 14.27
C TRP A 57 -9.52 -8.59 13.39
N ALA A 58 -10.62 -8.87 12.69
CA ALA A 58 -10.80 -10.12 11.95
C ALA A 58 -9.83 -10.27 10.76
N PRO A 59 -9.63 -9.26 9.88
CA PRO A 59 -8.66 -9.35 8.79
C PRO A 59 -7.22 -9.48 9.30
N VAL A 60 -6.92 -8.82 10.41
CA VAL A 60 -5.60 -8.89 11.07
C VAL A 60 -5.34 -10.31 11.58
N LEU A 61 -6.31 -10.89 12.28
CA LEU A 61 -6.21 -12.25 12.81
C LEU A 61 -6.03 -13.26 11.68
N LEU A 62 -6.86 -13.18 10.62
CA LEU A 62 -6.76 -14.07 9.47
C LEU A 62 -5.42 -13.91 8.74
N PHE A 63 -4.92 -12.68 8.61
CA PHE A 63 -3.58 -12.43 8.06
C PHE A 63 -2.51 -13.14 8.88
N PHE A 64 -2.50 -13.00 10.21
CA PHE A 64 -1.51 -13.66 11.07
C PHE A 64 -1.63 -15.18 11.03
N LEU A 65 -2.85 -15.71 10.99
CA LEU A 65 -3.08 -17.15 10.85
C LEU A 65 -2.48 -17.67 9.55
N LEU A 66 -2.75 -17.02 8.42
CA LEU A 66 -2.19 -17.39 7.11
C LEU A 66 -0.67 -17.18 7.06
N LEU A 67 -0.13 -16.17 7.74
CA LEU A 67 1.30 -15.91 7.86
C LEU A 67 2.02 -17.05 8.60
N LEU A 68 1.39 -17.61 9.65
CA LEU A 68 1.96 -18.74 10.40
C LEU A 68 1.84 -20.06 9.64
N LEU A 69 0.77 -20.24 8.86
CA LEU A 69 0.58 -21.43 8.03
C LEU A 69 1.40 -21.40 6.73
N SER A 70 1.78 -20.21 6.23
CA SER A 70 2.49 -20.07 4.96
C SER A 70 3.76 -20.89 4.83
N PRO A 71 4.70 -20.94 5.80
CA PRO A 71 5.94 -21.72 5.65
C PRO A 71 5.68 -23.21 5.43
N PHE A 72 4.63 -23.77 6.05
CA PHE A 72 4.27 -25.18 5.88
C PHE A 72 3.76 -25.46 4.46
N ALA A 73 2.93 -24.57 3.92
CA ALA A 73 2.44 -24.69 2.54
C ALA A 73 3.58 -24.49 1.51
N CYS A 74 4.44 -23.49 1.73
CA CYS A 74 5.57 -23.17 0.86
C CYS A 74 6.60 -24.31 0.80
N ARG A 75 6.82 -25.05 1.90
CA ARG A 75 7.74 -26.20 1.94
C ARG A 75 7.41 -27.26 0.88
N TYR A 76 6.12 -27.54 0.66
CA TYR A 76 5.68 -28.57 -0.29
C TYR A 76 5.43 -28.03 -1.70
N TYR A 77 5.58 -26.72 -1.91
CA TYR A 77 5.19 -26.04 -3.15
C TYR A 77 5.78 -26.70 -4.41
N TYR A 78 7.07 -27.04 -4.42
CA TYR A 78 7.70 -27.66 -5.60
C TYR A 78 7.41 -29.16 -5.76
N ARG A 79 6.87 -29.82 -4.74
CA ARG A 79 6.62 -31.28 -4.73
C ARG A 79 5.18 -31.65 -5.11
N VAL A 80 4.28 -30.68 -5.22
CA VAL A 80 2.86 -30.90 -5.49
C VAL A 80 2.49 -30.65 -6.97
N ASN A 81 1.32 -31.13 -7.36
CA ASN A 81 0.79 -30.93 -8.72
C ASN A 81 0.40 -29.47 -8.98
N LEU A 82 0.19 -29.11 -10.25
CA LEU A 82 -0.11 -27.74 -10.67
C LEU A 82 -1.35 -27.14 -9.99
N LEU A 83 -2.40 -27.93 -9.79
CA LEU A 83 -3.63 -27.46 -9.16
C LEU A 83 -3.40 -27.05 -7.69
N VAL A 84 -2.65 -27.85 -6.94
CA VAL A 84 -2.31 -27.52 -5.55
C VAL A 84 -1.35 -26.33 -5.50
N LYS A 85 -0.43 -26.18 -6.45
CA LYS A 85 0.42 -24.98 -6.56
C LYS A 85 -0.43 -23.71 -6.71
N LEU A 86 -1.42 -23.71 -7.61
CA LEU A 86 -2.32 -22.58 -7.79
C LEU A 86 -3.12 -22.26 -6.54
N LEU A 87 -3.57 -23.28 -5.80
CA LEU A 87 -4.24 -23.07 -4.50
C LEU A 87 -3.30 -22.44 -3.46
N ILE A 88 -2.05 -22.91 -3.36
CA ILE A 88 -1.05 -22.31 -2.47
C ILE A 88 -0.82 -20.85 -2.83
N LEU A 89 -0.63 -20.53 -4.11
CA LEU A 89 -0.47 -19.15 -4.58
C LEU A 89 -1.71 -18.30 -4.28
N ALA A 90 -2.92 -18.83 -4.50
CA ALA A 90 -4.17 -18.14 -4.19
C ALA A 90 -4.27 -17.80 -2.69
N VAL A 91 -3.86 -18.71 -1.81
CA VAL A 91 -3.79 -18.46 -0.36
C VAL A 91 -2.76 -17.37 -0.03
N GLN A 92 -1.60 -17.35 -0.69
CA GLN A 92 -0.62 -16.27 -0.51
C GLN A 92 -1.16 -14.92 -0.97
N VAL A 93 -1.85 -14.87 -2.12
CA VAL A 93 -2.52 -13.65 -2.60
C VAL A 93 -3.57 -13.20 -1.59
N LEU A 94 -4.42 -14.11 -1.12
CA LEU A 94 -5.45 -13.81 -0.12
C LEU A 94 -4.86 -13.24 1.17
N LYS A 95 -3.73 -13.77 1.63
CA LYS A 95 -2.99 -13.23 2.78
C LYS A 95 -2.63 -11.76 2.57
N PHE A 96 -2.05 -11.40 1.43
CA PHE A 96 -1.73 -9.99 1.14
C PHE A 96 -2.99 -9.13 0.97
N LEU A 97 -4.05 -9.65 0.36
CA LEU A 97 -5.34 -8.94 0.27
C LEU A 97 -5.92 -8.65 1.65
N LEU A 98 -5.85 -9.60 2.59
CA LEU A 98 -6.29 -9.38 3.98
C LEU A 98 -5.45 -8.32 4.69
N ALA A 99 -4.13 -8.28 4.43
CA ALA A 99 -3.26 -7.23 4.95
C ALA A 99 -3.69 -5.85 4.42
N PHE A 100 -3.93 -5.72 3.11
CA PHE A 100 -4.42 -4.48 2.51
C PHE A 100 -5.82 -4.09 3.00
N LEU A 101 -6.70 -5.07 3.21
CA LEU A 101 -8.02 -4.83 3.77
C LEU A 101 -7.92 -4.29 5.20
N ALA A 102 -7.05 -4.86 6.04
CA ALA A 102 -6.78 -4.34 7.38
C ALA A 102 -6.21 -2.92 7.34
N PHE A 103 -5.34 -2.64 6.38
CA PHE A 103 -4.78 -1.30 6.15
C PHE A 103 -5.85 -0.29 5.76
N PHE A 104 -6.70 -0.62 4.77
CA PHE A 104 -7.77 0.26 4.31
C PHE A 104 -8.85 0.48 5.38
N GLN A 105 -9.23 -0.54 6.14
CA GLN A 105 -10.18 -0.38 7.25
C GLN A 105 -9.72 0.64 8.29
N ARG A 106 -8.40 0.80 8.49
CA ARG A 106 -7.84 1.81 9.39
C ARG A 106 -7.73 3.20 8.76
N LEU A 107 -7.45 3.28 7.46
CA LEU A 107 -7.32 4.56 6.75
C LEU A 107 -8.66 5.21 6.41
N LEU A 108 -9.66 4.42 6.03
CA LEU A 108 -10.99 4.89 5.63
C LEU A 108 -11.63 5.87 6.63
N PRO A 109 -11.68 5.59 7.96
CA PRO A 109 -12.28 6.53 8.91
C PRO A 109 -11.44 7.80 9.14
N ILE A 110 -10.13 7.75 8.87
CA ILE A 110 -9.23 8.89 9.07
C ILE A 110 -9.31 9.85 7.88
N TYR A 111 -9.41 9.32 6.66
CA TYR A 111 -9.32 10.07 5.42
C TYR A 111 -10.56 9.88 4.54
N SER A 112 -11.74 10.17 5.07
CA SER A 112 -12.97 10.21 4.29
C SER A 112 -13.14 11.55 3.59
N PHE A 113 -13.37 11.52 2.27
CA PHE A 113 -13.70 12.73 1.51
C PHE A 113 -15.15 12.67 1.05
N GLU A 114 -15.83 13.81 1.07
CA GLU A 114 -17.15 13.98 0.48
C GLU A 114 -16.96 14.44 -0.97
N PRO A 115 -17.28 13.59 -1.97
CA PRO A 115 -17.02 13.91 -3.37
C PRO A 115 -17.76 15.17 -3.82
N ASP A 116 -18.91 15.46 -3.21
CA ASP A 116 -19.74 16.64 -3.53
C ASP A 116 -19.09 17.96 -3.07
N GLN A 117 -18.33 17.93 -1.97
CA GLN A 117 -17.64 19.12 -1.44
C GLN A 117 -16.22 19.29 -1.98
N LEU A 118 -15.66 18.23 -2.57
CA LEU A 118 -14.26 18.16 -3.00
C LEU A 118 -13.89 19.31 -3.96
N PRO A 119 -14.68 19.63 -5.02
CA PRO A 119 -14.36 20.73 -5.91
C PRO A 119 -14.29 22.08 -5.19
N GLN A 120 -15.22 22.35 -4.28
CA GLN A 120 -15.27 23.60 -3.52
C GLN A 120 -14.09 23.71 -2.56
N LEU A 121 -13.78 22.63 -1.81
CA LEU A 121 -12.64 22.58 -0.90
C LEU A 121 -11.31 22.81 -1.62
N LEU A 122 -11.15 22.27 -2.84
CA LEU A 122 -9.98 22.51 -3.67
C LEU A 122 -9.86 23.97 -4.09
N LEU A 123 -10.95 24.57 -4.59
CA LEU A 123 -10.97 25.98 -4.98
C LEU A 123 -10.66 26.90 -3.80
N ASP A 124 -11.25 26.64 -2.63
CA ASP A 124 -11.02 27.42 -1.43
C ASP A 124 -9.56 27.29 -0.95
N TYR A 125 -8.98 26.09 -1.02
CA TYR A 125 -7.57 25.88 -0.70
C TYR A 125 -6.63 26.63 -1.66
N VAL A 126 -6.89 26.55 -2.97
CA VAL A 126 -6.09 27.26 -3.98
C VAL A 126 -6.18 28.76 -3.77
N ASN A 127 -7.40 29.30 -3.63
CA ASN A 127 -7.63 30.72 -3.41
C ASN A 127 -6.91 31.20 -2.14
N LYS A 128 -7.08 30.50 -1.01
CA LYS A 128 -6.44 30.85 0.25
C LYS A 128 -4.91 30.84 0.15
N THR A 129 -4.35 29.83 -0.51
CA THR A 129 -2.89 29.68 -0.66
C THR A 129 -2.31 30.79 -1.53
N VAL A 130 -2.97 31.09 -2.66
CA VAL A 130 -2.54 32.16 -3.57
C VAL A 130 -2.68 33.53 -2.92
N THR A 131 -3.79 33.80 -2.22
CA THR A 131 -3.98 35.05 -1.47
C THR A 131 -2.91 35.23 -0.41
N GLN A 132 -2.65 34.22 0.42
CA GLN A 132 -1.63 34.30 1.46
C GLN A 132 -0.21 34.51 0.89
N ALA A 133 0.13 33.82 -0.20
CA ALA A 133 1.39 34.03 -0.90
C ALA A 133 1.47 35.45 -1.50
N THR A 134 0.39 35.93 -2.10
CA THR A 134 0.35 37.28 -2.68
C THR A 134 0.52 38.35 -1.59
N GLU A 135 -0.21 38.27 -0.48
CA GLU A 135 -0.10 39.22 0.64
C GLU A 135 1.32 39.28 1.23
N THR A 136 1.95 38.12 1.42
CA THR A 136 3.33 38.03 1.95
C THR A 136 4.36 38.67 1.02
N PHE A 137 4.27 38.46 -0.29
CA PHE A 137 5.23 39.04 -1.23
C PHE A 137 4.89 40.49 -1.62
N THR A 138 3.61 40.89 -1.65
CA THR A 138 3.22 42.29 -1.88
C THR A 138 3.74 43.22 -0.78
N ALA A 139 3.78 42.75 0.48
CA ALA A 139 4.40 43.48 1.58
C ALA A 139 5.91 43.75 1.37
N MET A 140 6.60 42.97 0.53
CA MET A 140 8.05 43.07 0.29
C MET A 140 8.42 43.90 -0.94
N GLY A 141 7.51 44.13 -1.90
CA GLY A 141 7.88 44.74 -3.18
C GLY A 141 6.74 45.26 -4.06
N GLN A 142 5.57 45.55 -3.49
CA GLN A 142 4.37 46.05 -4.19
C GLN A 142 4.02 45.23 -5.46
N ALA A 143 4.23 45.79 -6.66
CA ALA A 143 3.80 45.19 -7.93
C ALA A 143 4.63 43.95 -8.34
N VAL A 144 5.95 44.00 -8.19
CA VAL A 144 6.82 42.84 -8.49
C VAL A 144 6.57 41.74 -7.46
N GLY A 145 6.37 42.12 -6.19
CA GLY A 145 5.99 41.21 -5.12
C GLY A 145 4.68 40.46 -5.42
N MET A 146 3.68 41.14 -5.95
CA MET A 146 2.40 40.52 -6.33
C MET A 146 2.58 39.43 -7.41
N MET A 147 3.35 39.70 -8.47
CA MET A 147 3.62 38.69 -9.52
C MET A 147 4.35 37.47 -8.96
N VAL A 148 5.38 37.69 -8.12
CA VAL A 148 6.13 36.60 -7.48
C VAL A 148 5.24 35.80 -6.55
N GLY A 149 4.35 36.45 -5.80
CA GLY A 149 3.41 35.80 -4.89
C GLY A 149 2.42 34.88 -5.59
N ILE A 150 1.90 35.28 -6.76
CA ILE A 150 1.03 34.42 -7.57
C ILE A 150 1.81 33.18 -8.06
N ILE A 151 3.03 33.36 -8.58
CA ILE A 151 3.87 32.24 -9.05
C ILE A 151 4.21 31.29 -7.89
N ALA A 152 4.63 31.84 -6.75
CA ALA A 152 5.00 31.07 -5.57
C ALA A 152 3.79 30.32 -4.98
N GLY A 153 2.63 30.97 -4.88
CA GLY A 153 1.39 30.35 -4.43
C GLY A 153 0.95 29.23 -5.36
N GLY A 154 0.98 29.45 -6.67
CA GLY A 154 0.70 28.40 -7.66
C GLY A 154 1.66 27.22 -7.55
N LEU A 155 2.96 27.47 -7.40
CA LEU A 155 3.96 26.43 -7.21
C LEU A 155 3.73 25.65 -5.90
N GLN A 156 3.39 26.33 -4.80
CA GLN A 156 3.10 25.71 -3.52
C GLN A 156 1.89 24.77 -3.61
N VAL A 157 0.83 25.19 -4.30
CA VAL A 157 -0.35 24.36 -4.55
C VAL A 157 0.07 23.07 -5.27
N VAL A 158 0.78 23.19 -6.40
CA VAL A 158 1.23 22.05 -7.20
C VAL A 158 2.12 21.11 -6.38
N LEU A 159 3.08 21.65 -5.62
CA LEU A 159 3.96 20.85 -4.77
C LEU A 159 3.19 20.13 -3.66
N THR A 160 2.16 20.76 -3.09
CA THR A 160 1.33 20.12 -2.07
C THR A 160 0.55 18.94 -2.66
N PHE A 161 -0.09 19.11 -3.83
CA PHE A 161 -0.79 18.02 -4.49
C PHE A 161 0.14 16.87 -4.88
N ALA A 162 1.31 17.19 -5.45
CA ALA A 162 2.32 16.20 -5.77
C ALA A 162 2.79 15.45 -4.51
N GLY A 163 3.02 16.16 -3.40
CA GLY A 163 3.41 15.58 -2.12
C GLY A 163 2.35 14.64 -1.54
N VAL A 164 1.08 15.04 -1.57
CA VAL A 164 -0.05 14.20 -1.12
C VAL A 164 -0.15 12.93 -1.98
N LEU A 165 -0.04 13.07 -3.30
CA LEU A 165 -0.12 11.94 -4.22
C LEU A 165 1.07 10.97 -4.05
N LEU A 166 2.28 11.51 -3.84
CA LEU A 166 3.45 10.71 -3.50
C LEU A 166 3.28 9.99 -2.17
N ALA A 167 2.79 10.66 -1.12
CA ALA A 167 2.53 10.05 0.17
C ALA A 167 1.47 8.93 0.07
N ALA A 168 0.40 9.18 -0.69
CA ALA A 168 -0.71 8.24 -0.88
C ALA A 168 -0.30 6.98 -1.67
N THR A 169 0.71 7.08 -2.54
CA THR A 169 1.28 5.93 -3.28
C THR A 169 2.39 5.22 -2.51
N LEU A 170 3.22 5.96 -1.76
CA LEU A 170 4.30 5.40 -0.95
C LEU A 170 3.77 4.65 0.28
N ALA A 171 2.73 5.14 0.95
CA ALA A 171 2.17 4.51 2.15
C ALA A 171 1.78 3.02 1.94
N PRO A 172 0.97 2.64 0.91
CA PRO A 172 0.65 1.25 0.65
C PRO A 172 1.87 0.42 0.22
N ALA A 173 2.82 1.02 -0.50
CA ALA A 173 4.06 0.33 -0.89
C ALA A 173 4.95 0.00 0.32
N LEU A 174 5.08 0.95 1.27
CA LEU A 174 5.79 0.75 2.53
C LEU A 174 5.09 -0.30 3.41
N PHE A 175 3.75 -0.27 3.45
CA PHE A 175 2.97 -1.26 4.18
C PHE A 175 3.17 -2.68 3.61
N LEU A 176 3.14 -2.83 2.28
CA LEU A 176 3.44 -4.10 1.63
C LEU A 176 4.86 -4.58 1.97
N TYR A 177 5.84 -3.69 1.90
CA TYR A 177 7.22 -4.01 2.28
C TYR A 177 7.31 -4.50 3.73
N ALA A 178 6.62 -3.85 4.66
CA ALA A 178 6.54 -4.28 6.05
C ALA A 178 5.87 -5.66 6.20
N ALA A 179 4.78 -5.93 5.48
CA ALA A 179 4.11 -7.24 5.49
C ALA A 179 5.03 -8.35 4.97
N GLN A 180 5.84 -8.07 3.94
CA GLN A 180 6.84 -9.01 3.46
C GLN A 180 7.99 -9.23 4.44
N LEU A 181 8.42 -8.18 5.15
CA LEU A 181 9.44 -8.31 6.17
C LEU A 181 8.97 -9.21 7.32
N LEU A 182 7.70 -9.07 7.73
CA LEU A 182 7.07 -9.97 8.70
C LEU A 182 7.03 -11.42 8.20
N GLN A 183 6.63 -11.64 6.94
CA GLN A 183 6.66 -12.97 6.33
C GLN A 183 8.06 -13.58 6.37
N ARG A 184 9.09 -12.83 5.95
CA ARG A 184 10.48 -13.29 5.99
C ARG A 184 10.92 -13.64 7.41
N GLY A 185 10.53 -12.83 8.41
CA GLY A 185 10.84 -13.09 9.81
C GLY A 185 10.24 -14.41 10.31
N VAL A 186 8.97 -14.66 10.00
CA VAL A 186 8.29 -15.92 10.36
C VAL A 186 8.89 -17.11 9.61
N ASP A 187 9.12 -16.97 8.31
CA ASP A 187 9.71 -18.03 7.49
C ASP A 187 11.11 -18.42 8.01
N LEU A 188 11.96 -17.44 8.35
CA LEU A 188 13.28 -17.69 8.94
C LEU A 188 13.17 -18.39 10.30
N PHE A 189 12.23 -17.96 11.15
CA PHE A 189 12.03 -18.55 12.46
C PHE A 189 11.61 -20.01 12.35
N VAL A 190 10.61 -20.31 11.52
CA VAL A 190 10.12 -21.68 11.31
C VAL A 190 11.17 -22.57 10.66
N HIS A 191 11.91 -22.04 9.67
CA HIS A 191 12.99 -22.77 9.01
C HIS A 191 14.09 -23.18 10.00
N ARG A 192 14.54 -22.27 10.87
CA ARG A 192 15.61 -22.53 11.84
C ARG A 192 15.19 -23.38 13.03
N THR A 193 13.94 -23.29 13.50
CA THR A 193 13.52 -23.93 14.76
C THR A 193 12.78 -25.24 14.56
N LEU A 194 11.83 -25.29 13.64
CA LEU A 194 10.92 -26.42 13.49
C LEU A 194 11.36 -27.38 12.40
N LEU A 195 11.84 -26.85 11.28
CA LEU A 195 12.11 -27.68 10.09
C LEU A 195 13.51 -28.31 10.11
N GLN A 196 14.50 -27.63 10.70
CA GLN A 196 15.85 -28.19 10.85
C GLN A 196 15.89 -29.47 11.71
N ASN A 197 14.92 -29.64 12.62
CA ASN A 197 14.83 -30.78 13.53
C ASN A 197 14.02 -31.97 12.97
N ILE A 198 13.30 -31.79 11.85
CA ILE A 198 12.45 -32.84 11.25
C ILE A 198 13.19 -33.59 10.13
N ASP A 199 14.28 -33.02 9.62
CA ASP A 199 15.11 -33.60 8.56
C ASP A 199 16.38 -34.32 9.09
N LEU A 200 16.44 -34.59 10.41
CA LEU A 200 17.40 -35.50 11.08
C LEU A 200 16.70 -36.82 11.46
#